data_AF-A0A6J4V5C9-F1
#
_entry.id   AF-A0A6J4V5C9-F1
#
_cell.length_a   1.000
_cell.length_b   1.000
_cell.length_c   1.000
_cell.angle_alpha   90.00
_cell.angle_beta   90.00
_cell.angle_gamma   90.00
#
_symmetry.space_group_name_H-M   'P 1'
#
loop_
_entity.id
_entity.type
_entity.pdbx_description
1 polymer ?
#
loop_
_entity_poly.entity_id
_entity_poly.type
_entity_poly.pdbx_seq_one_letter_code
_entity_poly.pdbx_strand_id
1 'polypeptide(L)' 'MPKTGRFLGLPYDFRPPTVARMRAGLWDPGERRVLVPKAFGWGFDVNVHALLRRIRLIPRS' A
#
# COMPACT_ATOMS: atom_id res chain seq x y z
N MET A 1 14.28 18.99 2.96
CA MET A 1 13.02 18.76 2.22
C MET A 1 12.18 17.72 2.96
N PRO A 2 10.85 17.87 3.04
CA PRO A 2 9.99 16.87 3.69
C PRO A 2 10.08 15.54 2.93
N LYS A 3 10.42 14.46 3.65
CA LYS A 3 10.52 13.10 3.07
C LYS A 3 9.15 12.47 2.79
N THR A 4 8.05 13.12 3.16
CA THR A 4 6.69 12.63 2.96
C THR A 4 5.79 13.78 2.54
N GLY A 5 4.78 13.51 1.71
CA GLY A 5 3.83 14.53 1.30
C GLY A 5 2.90 14.08 0.18
N ARG A 6 2.35 15.05 -0.54
CA ARG A 6 1.62 14.82 -1.79
C ARG A 6 2.25 15.64 -2.90
N PHE A 7 2.39 15.05 -4.06
CA PHE A 7 2.84 15.71 -5.28
C PHE A 7 1.88 15.35 -6.42
N LEU A 8 1.34 16.37 -7.09
CA LEU A 8 0.29 16.22 -8.11
C LEU A 8 -0.93 15.40 -7.60
N GLY A 9 -1.31 15.60 -6.34
CA GLY A 9 -2.43 14.91 -5.69
C GLY A 9 -2.12 13.49 -5.19
N LEU A 10 -0.99 12.89 -5.60
CA LEU A 10 -0.57 11.55 -5.21
C LEU A 10 0.38 11.58 -4.00
N PRO A 11 0.27 10.63 -3.06
CA PRO A 11 1.14 10.57 -1.90
C PRO A 11 2.58 10.18 -2.29
N TYR A 12 3.57 10.63 -1.53
CA TYR A 12 4.93 10.12 -1.60
C TYR A 12 5.54 9.92 -0.21
N ASP A 13 6.46 8.95 -0.12
CA ASP A 13 7.28 8.67 1.06
C ASP A 13 8.70 8.28 0.59
N PHE A 14 9.69 9.09 0.94
CA PHE A 14 11.11 8.89 0.65
C PHE A 14 11.91 8.60 1.94
N ARG A 15 11.25 8.19 3.02
CA ARG A 15 11.94 7.62 4.18
C ARG A 15 12.51 6.25 3.81
N PRO A 16 13.65 5.83 4.38
CA PRO A 16 14.19 4.50 4.12
C PRO A 16 13.12 3.42 4.31
N PRO A 17 12.88 2.55 3.31
CA PRO A 17 11.88 1.51 3.43
C PRO A 17 12.32 0.47 4.46
N THR A 18 11.34 -0.16 5.10
CA THR A 18 11.57 -1.40 5.84
C THR A 18 10.95 -2.56 5.07
N VAL A 19 11.56 -3.74 5.16
CA VAL A 19 11.03 -4.97 4.54
C VAL A 19 9.58 -5.22 4.99
N ALA A 20 9.28 -4.95 6.26
CA ALA A 20 7.94 -5.05 6.80
C ALA A 20 6.94 -4.13 6.08
N ARG A 21 7.29 -2.86 5.85
CA ARG A 21 6.42 -1.90 5.15
C ARG A 21 6.24 -2.25 3.67
N MET A 22 7.29 -2.72 3.00
CA MET A 22 7.17 -3.17 1.61
C MET A 22 6.25 -4.38 1.49
N ARG A 23 6.36 -5.36 2.41
CA ARG A 23 5.45 -6.51 2.44
C ARG A 23 4.02 -6.10 2.75
N ALA A 24 3.79 -5.21 3.71
CA ALA A 24 2.46 -4.73 4.06
C ALA A 24 1.78 -4.00 2.88
N GLY A 25 2.55 -3.26 2.06
CA GLY A 25 2.03 -2.62 0.85
C GLY A 25 1.51 -3.63 -0.19
N LEU A 26 2.07 -4.84 -0.23
CA LEU A 26 1.72 -5.89 -1.19
C LEU A 26 0.70 -6.89 -0.63
N TRP A 27 0.83 -7.29 0.63
CA TRP A 27 0.00 -8.30 1.29
C TRP A 27 -0.22 -7.95 2.76
N ASP A 28 -1.38 -7.37 3.05
CA ASP A 28 -1.84 -7.10 4.42
C ASP A 28 -3.30 -7.55 4.57
N PRO A 29 -3.56 -8.64 5.32
CA PRO A 29 -4.91 -9.11 5.58
C PRO A 29 -5.80 -8.17 6.40
N GLY A 30 -5.20 -7.33 7.24
CA GLY A 30 -5.90 -6.36 8.08
C GLY A 30 -6.32 -5.10 7.31
N GLU A 31 -5.61 -4.77 6.24
CA GLU A 31 -5.94 -3.64 5.37
C GLU A 31 -7.03 -4.00 4.35
N ARG A 32 -8.06 -3.14 4.28
CA ARG A 32 -9.24 -3.34 3.42
C ARG A 32 -9.13 -2.60 2.10
N ARG A 33 -8.25 -1.61 1.99
CA ARG A 33 -8.02 -0.82 0.78
C ARG A 33 -7.15 -1.58 -0.20
N VAL A 34 -7.57 -1.57 -1.47
CA VAL A 34 -6.76 -2.13 -2.57
C VAL A 34 -5.58 -1.22 -2.88
N LEU A 35 -5.78 0.09 -2.90
CA LEU A 35 -4.74 1.08 -3.11
C LEU A 35 -4.29 1.65 -1.77
N VAL A 36 -3.01 1.49 -1.46
CA VAL A 36 -2.39 1.95 -0.20
C VAL A 36 -1.20 2.85 -0.49
N PRO A 37 -0.88 3.87 0.32
CA PRO A 37 0.30 4.70 0.07
C PRO A 37 1.56 3.85 -0.01
N LYS A 38 2.44 4.18 -0.96
CA LYS A 38 3.69 3.44 -1.15
C LYS A 38 4.56 3.44 0.11
N ALA A 39 5.20 2.30 0.39
CA ALA A 39 6.20 2.22 1.45
C ALA A 39 7.44 3.09 1.15
N PHE A 40 7.78 3.24 -0.13
CA PHE A 40 8.81 4.13 -0.63
C PHE A 40 8.51 4.54 -2.08
N GLY A 41 8.69 5.82 -2.41
CA GLY A 41 8.44 6.40 -3.74
C GLY A 41 7.16 7.24 -3.81
N TRP A 42 6.61 7.38 -5.03
CA TRP A 42 5.47 8.27 -5.36
C TRP A 42 4.27 7.47 -5.89
N GLY A 43 3.10 7.63 -5.28
CA GLY A 43 1.84 6.97 -5.63
C GLY A 43 1.39 5.90 -4.65
N PHE A 44 0.67 4.89 -5.16
CA PHE A 44 0.07 3.81 -4.37
C PHE A 44 0.70 2.45 -4.67
N ASP A 45 0.81 1.59 -3.66
CA ASP A 45 0.97 0.15 -3.83
C ASP A 45 -0.39 -0.53 -3.95
N VAL A 46 -0.39 -1.77 -4.45
CA VAL A 46 -1.58 -2.61 -4.57
C VAL A 46 -1.51 -3.70 -3.51
N ASN A 47 -2.41 -3.64 -2.53
CA ASN A 47 -2.61 -4.74 -1.61
C ASN A 47 -3.38 -5.87 -2.31
N VAL A 48 -2.64 -6.90 -2.69
CA VAL A 48 -3.14 -8.06 -3.44
C VAL A 48 -4.16 -8.84 -2.62
N HIS A 49 -3.98 -8.96 -1.30
CA HIS A 49 -4.97 -9.63 -0.46
C HIS A 49 -6.32 -8.90 -0.48
N ALA A 50 -6.30 -7.57 -0.33
CA ALA A 50 -7.51 -6.75 -0.42
C ALA A 50 -8.15 -6.84 -1.81
N LEU A 51 -7.34 -6.89 -2.88
CA LEU A 51 -7.82 -7.09 -4.25
C LEU A 51 -8.53 -8.44 -4.39
N LEU A 52 -7.88 -9.53 -3.98
CA LEU A 52 -8.42 -10.90 -4.06
C LEU A 52 -9.72 -11.05 -3.26
N ARG A 53 -9.81 -10.43 -2.08
CA ARG A 53 -11.07 -10.37 -1.31
C ARG A 53 -12.16 -9.61 -2.06
N ARG A 54 -11.82 -8.50 -2.71
CA ARG A 54 -12.79 -7.67 -3.44
C ARG A 54 -13.38 -8.40 -4.65
N ILE A 55 -12.57 -9.24 -5.32
CA ILE A 55 -13.02 -10.10 -6.43
C ILE A 55 -13.50 -11.48 -5.97
N ARG A 56 -13.67 -11.70 -4.67
CA ARG A 56 -14.22 -12.93 -4.06
C ARG A 56 -13.41 -14.20 -4.36
N LEU A 57 -12.10 -14.07 -4.58
CA LEU A 57 -11.19 -15.21 -4.73
C LEU A 57 -10.68 -15.76 -3.39
N ILE A 58 -10.80 -14.98 -2.31
CA ILE A 58 -10.51 -15.43 -0.93
C ILE A 58 -11.83 -15.42 -0.14
N PRO A 59 -12.14 -16.48 0.65
CA PRO A 59 -13.31 -16.51 1.52
C PRO A 59 -13.36 -15.32 2.48
N ARG A 60 -14.57 -14.84 2.80
CA ARG A 60 -14.74 -13.92 3.93
C ARG A 60 -14.61 -14.74 5.22
N SER A 61 -13.42 -14.74 5.81
CA SER A 61 -13.20 -15.15 7.20
C SER A 61 -13.92 -14.21 8.16
#